data_AF-A0A1Q8SZI5-F1
#
_entry.id   AF-A0A1Q8SZI5-F1
#
_cell.length_a   1.000
_cell.length_b   1.000
_cell.length_c   1.000
_cell.angle_alpha   90.00
_cell.angle_beta   90.00
_cell.angle_gamma   90.00
#
_symmetry.space_group_name_H-M   'P 1'
#
loop_
_entity.id
_entity.type
_entity.pdbx_description
1 polymer ?
#
loop_
_entity_poly.entity_id
_entity_poly.type
_entity_poly.pdbx_seq_one_letter_code
_entity_poly.pdbx_strand_id
1 'polypeptide(L)'
;MSAVRKPRPVDLSAWGEEPPRWIVLLAAEVEASNMTRAGERIGMSRSAVSLALANRYPSPNTTGVEQRVIEALDGMNCPAQEAVISTDQCRAYRERPAPTHNPMTMRSWRACQNCPHNPYNTQGDES
;
A
#
# COMPACT_ATOMS: atom_id res chain seq x y z
N MET A 1 -20.01 15.27 -2.64
CA MET A 1 -19.25 15.21 -3.91
C MET A 1 -17.80 14.92 -3.56
N SER A 2 -17.38 13.65 -3.54
CA SER A 2 -15.98 13.29 -3.30
C SER A 2 -15.29 13.16 -4.66
N ALA A 3 -14.42 14.13 -4.98
CA ALA A 3 -13.62 14.06 -6.19
C ALA A 3 -12.72 12.83 -6.13
N VAL A 4 -13.07 11.81 -6.90
CA VAL A 4 -12.19 10.68 -7.24
C VAL A 4 -10.98 11.30 -7.92
N ARG A 5 -9.86 11.45 -7.19
CA ARG A 5 -8.60 11.92 -7.78
C ARG A 5 -8.20 10.88 -8.84
N LYS A 6 -8.17 11.30 -10.10
CA LYS A 6 -7.57 10.50 -11.18
C LYS A 6 -6.13 10.20 -10.78
N PRO A 7 -5.71 8.93 -10.71
CA PRO A 7 -4.31 8.60 -10.48
C PRO A 7 -3.49 9.22 -11.61
N ARG A 8 -2.44 9.97 -11.25
CA ARG A 8 -1.45 10.41 -12.25
C ARG A 8 -0.55 9.20 -12.49
N PRO A 9 -0.45 8.70 -13.73
CA PRO A 9 0.42 7.57 -14.03
C PRO A 9 1.85 7.95 -13.64
N VAL A 10 2.52 7.05 -12.93
CA VAL A 10 3.92 7.23 -12.55
C VAL A 10 4.78 6.83 -13.74
N ASP A 11 5.60 7.78 -14.21
CA ASP A 11 6.54 7.52 -15.30
C ASP A 11 7.73 6.69 -14.81
N LEU A 12 7.83 5.46 -15.32
CA LEU A 12 8.90 4.51 -15.03
C LEU A 12 9.93 4.40 -16.16
N SER A 13 9.84 5.23 -17.20
CA SER A 13 10.72 5.18 -18.38
C SER A 13 12.22 5.28 -18.03
N ALA A 14 12.54 5.85 -16.86
CA ALA A 14 13.91 5.96 -16.36
C ALA A 14 14.58 4.62 -16.02
N TRP A 15 13.80 3.54 -15.80
CA TRP A 15 14.29 2.20 -15.51
C TRP A 15 14.46 1.32 -16.76
N GLY A 16 14.04 1.80 -17.93
CA GLY A 16 14.06 1.03 -19.18
C GLY A 16 12.81 0.17 -19.38
N GLU A 17 12.92 -0.81 -20.29
CA GLU A 17 11.80 -1.64 -20.76
C GLU A 17 11.30 -2.63 -19.69
N GLU A 18 12.17 -3.01 -18.74
CA GLU A 18 11.85 -3.96 -17.69
C GLU A 18 12.27 -3.42 -16.30
N PRO A 19 11.40 -2.63 -15.63
CA PRO A 19 11.69 -2.08 -14.31
C PRO A 19 11.69 -3.16 -13.22
N PRO A 20 12.51 -3.00 -12.15
CA PRO A 20 12.51 -3.93 -11.02
C PRO A 20 11.15 -4.05 -10.35
N ARG A 21 10.82 -5.25 -9.85
CA ARG A 21 9.53 -5.54 -9.22
C ARG A 21 9.15 -4.57 -8.09
N TRP A 22 10.10 -4.22 -7.23
CA TRP A 22 9.85 -3.28 -6.14
C TRP A 22 9.53 -1.86 -6.64
N ILE A 23 10.08 -1.43 -7.78
CA ILE A 23 9.74 -0.15 -8.42
C ILE A 23 8.31 -0.18 -8.95
N VAL A 24 7.89 -1.28 -9.56
CA VAL A 24 6.52 -1.47 -10.04
C VAL A 24 5.52 -1.43 -8.87
N LEU A 25 5.83 -2.14 -7.78
CA LEU A 25 5.02 -2.12 -6.55
C LEU A 25 4.92 -0.70 -5.95
N LEU A 26 6.04 0.01 -5.91
CA LEU A 26 6.11 1.38 -5.41
C LEU A 26 5.31 2.35 -6.29
N ALA A 27 5.41 2.22 -7.60
CA ALA A 27 4.66 3.04 -8.56
C ALA A 27 3.14 2.82 -8.41
N ALA A 28 2.71 1.56 -8.36
CA ALA A 28 1.31 1.21 -8.14
C ALA A 28 0.76 1.78 -6.82
N GLU A 29 1.55 1.74 -5.75
CA GLU A 29 1.17 2.35 -4.48
C GLU A 29 1.08 3.88 -4.55
N VAL A 30 2.00 4.54 -5.26
CA VAL A 30 1.96 5.99 -5.48
C VAL A 30 0.75 6.41 -6.31
N GLU A 31 0.37 5.62 -7.31
CA GLU A 31 -0.84 5.84 -8.11
C GLU A 31 -2.11 5.68 -7.27
N ALA A 32 -2.16 4.66 -6.42
CA ALA A 32 -3.30 4.41 -5.54
C ALA A 32 -3.44 5.48 -4.44
N SER A 33 -2.33 6.02 -3.95
CA SER A 33 -2.31 7.00 -2.86
C SER A 33 -1.59 8.30 -3.24
N ASN A 34 -0.29 8.40 -2.95
CA ASN A 34 0.64 9.46 -3.36
C ASN A 34 2.06 9.14 -2.84
N MET A 35 3.07 9.85 -3.37
CA MET A 35 4.49 9.69 -2.99
C MET A 35 4.78 9.86 -1.49
N THR A 36 4.03 10.70 -0.79
CA THR A 36 4.23 10.91 0.66
C THR A 36 3.81 9.67 1.43
N ARG A 37 2.58 9.20 1.19
CA ARG A 37 2.07 7.98 1.83
C ARG A 37 2.88 6.76 1.44
N ALA A 38 3.18 6.57 0.16
CA ALA A 38 4.02 5.46 -0.28
C ALA A 38 5.37 5.44 0.46
N GLY A 39 5.99 6.61 0.67
CA GLY A 39 7.22 6.74 1.46
C GLY A 39 7.03 6.36 2.92
N GLU A 40 6.02 6.94 3.59
CA GLU A 40 5.70 6.61 4.99
C GLU A 40 5.55 5.10 5.21
N ARG A 41 4.92 4.42 4.26
CA ARG A 41 4.63 2.98 4.31
C ARG A 41 5.85 2.08 4.21
N ILE A 42 6.84 2.47 3.41
CA ILE A 42 8.09 1.73 3.24
C ILE A 42 9.21 2.27 4.17
N GLY A 43 8.89 3.26 5.02
CA GLY A 43 9.84 3.90 5.92
C GLY A 43 10.84 4.84 5.21
N MET A 44 10.47 5.42 4.08
CA MET A 44 11.30 6.33 3.28
C MET A 44 10.68 7.73 3.16
N SER A 45 11.51 8.73 2.91
CA SER A 45 11.01 10.07 2.63
C SER A 45 10.36 10.13 1.24
N ARG A 46 9.39 11.05 1.06
CA ARG A 46 8.78 11.35 -0.24
C ARG A 46 9.84 11.60 -1.33
N SER A 47 10.90 12.34 -1.00
CA SER A 47 11.99 12.65 -1.93
C SER A 47 12.77 11.40 -2.31
N ALA A 48 13.00 10.49 -1.38
CA ALA A 48 13.65 9.21 -1.65
C ALA A 48 12.80 8.32 -2.57
N VAL A 49 11.49 8.27 -2.38
CA VAL A 49 10.54 7.61 -3.31
C VAL A 49 10.63 8.21 -4.71
N SER A 50 10.63 9.54 -4.81
CA SER A 50 10.74 10.22 -6.12
C SER A 50 12.07 9.93 -6.82
N LEU A 51 13.18 9.87 -6.07
CA LEU A 51 14.50 9.54 -6.61
C LEU A 51 14.58 8.07 -7.04
N ALA A 52 13.96 7.16 -6.28
CA ALA A 52 13.86 5.75 -6.64
C ALA A 52 13.07 5.55 -7.94
N LEU A 53 11.89 6.16 -8.06
CA LEU A 53 11.06 6.08 -9.28
C LEU A 53 11.77 6.70 -10.50
N ALA A 54 12.50 7.79 -10.30
CA ALA A 54 13.25 8.46 -11.36
C ALA A 54 14.59 7.80 -11.72
N ASN A 55 14.91 6.63 -11.14
CA ASN A 55 16.20 5.94 -11.29
C ASN A 55 17.41 6.87 -11.01
N ARG A 56 17.26 7.77 -10.04
CA ARG A 56 18.29 8.74 -9.59
C ARG A 56 18.70 8.50 -8.15
N TYR A 57 18.43 7.32 -7.62
CA TYR A 57 18.73 7.00 -6.23
C TYR A 57 20.25 6.93 -6.06
N PRO A 58 20.86 7.75 -5.17
CA PRO A 58 22.31 7.91 -5.09
C PRO A 58 23.03 6.72 -4.44
N SER A 59 22.29 5.77 -3.86
CA SER A 59 22.90 4.58 -3.25
C SER A 59 23.17 3.52 -4.32
N PRO A 60 24.41 3.00 -4.43
CA PRO A 60 24.73 1.87 -5.29
C PRO A 60 24.09 0.56 -4.81
N ASN A 61 23.64 0.50 -3.55
CA ASN A 61 22.95 -0.66 -3.00
C ASN A 61 21.49 -0.31 -2.66
N THR A 62 20.57 -0.74 -3.52
CA THR A 62 19.11 -0.60 -3.37
C THR A 62 18.46 -1.82 -2.73
N THR A 63 19.22 -2.89 -2.44
CA THR A 63 18.73 -4.15 -1.86
C THR A 63 17.92 -3.93 -0.57
N GLY A 64 18.37 -3.04 0.31
CA GLY A 64 17.65 -2.73 1.55
C GLY A 64 16.36 -1.93 1.33
N VAL A 65 16.26 -1.18 0.23
CA VAL A 65 15.03 -0.49 -0.16
C VAL A 65 14.07 -1.50 -0.79
N GLU A 66 14.57 -2.32 -1.70
CA GLU A 66 13.83 -3.40 -2.32
C GLU A 66 13.17 -4.33 -1.29
N GLN A 67 13.94 -4.82 -0.30
CA GLN A 67 13.38 -5.68 0.75
C GLN A 67 12.27 -4.98 1.54
N ARG A 68 12.48 -3.72 1.95
CA ARG A 68 11.43 -2.95 2.65
C ARG A 68 10.18 -2.79 1.80
N VAL A 69 10.36 -2.54 0.51
CA VAL A 69 9.24 -2.35 -0.42
C VAL A 69 8.51 -3.67 -0.65
N ILE A 70 9.22 -4.78 -0.81
CA ILE A 70 8.60 -6.10 -0.92
C ILE A 70 7.88 -6.47 0.38
N GLU A 71 8.51 -6.35 1.54
CA GLU A 71 7.88 -6.63 2.84
C GLU A 71 6.65 -5.75 3.11
N ALA A 72 6.71 -4.47 2.71
CA ALA A 72 5.62 -3.54 2.93
C ALA A 72 4.50 -3.66 1.88
N LEU A 73 4.83 -4.00 0.63
CA LEU A 73 3.91 -3.91 -0.52
C LEU A 73 3.53 -5.26 -1.17
N ASP A 74 4.27 -6.35 -0.94
CA ASP A 74 4.14 -7.59 -1.71
C ASP A 74 2.99 -8.55 -1.28
N GLY A 75 2.14 -8.10 -0.37
CA GLY A 75 0.74 -8.50 -0.37
C GLY A 75 0.35 -9.77 0.41
N MET A 76 -0.77 -9.63 1.14
CA MET A 76 -1.54 -10.66 1.82
C MET A 76 -2.99 -10.66 1.26
N ASN A 77 -3.65 -11.81 1.23
CA ASN A 77 -5.05 -11.88 0.77
C ASN A 77 -5.98 -11.18 1.77
N CYS A 78 -6.67 -10.12 1.33
CA CYS A 78 -7.66 -9.44 2.16
C CYS A 78 -9.08 -9.91 1.83
N PRO A 79 -9.79 -10.53 2.79
CA PRO A 79 -11.17 -10.95 2.59
C PRO A 79 -12.15 -9.77 2.50
N ALA A 80 -11.80 -8.60 3.04
CA ALA A 80 -12.66 -7.41 3.02
C ALA A 80 -12.62 -6.63 1.70
N GLN A 81 -11.53 -6.79 0.93
CA GLN A 81 -11.35 -6.20 -0.41
C GLN A 81 -11.44 -7.24 -1.51
N GLU A 82 -11.50 -8.54 -1.17
CA GLU A 82 -11.46 -9.67 -2.10
C GLU A 82 -10.27 -9.60 -3.06
N ALA A 83 -9.15 -9.07 -2.56
CA ALA A 83 -7.95 -8.77 -3.32
C ALA A 83 -6.69 -8.99 -2.49
N VAL A 84 -5.58 -9.27 -3.17
CA VAL A 84 -4.25 -9.24 -2.54
C VAL A 84 -3.91 -7.78 -2.29
N ILE A 85 -3.76 -7.42 -1.01
CA ILE A 85 -3.40 -6.08 -0.59
C ILE A 85 -2.15 -6.15 0.27
N SER A 86 -1.37 -5.09 0.23
CA SER A 86 -0.20 -4.94 1.07
C SER A 86 -0.56 -4.84 2.56
N THR A 87 0.36 -5.26 3.43
CA THR A 87 0.18 -5.22 4.89
C THR A 87 -0.19 -3.83 5.39
N ASP A 88 0.39 -2.79 4.79
CA ASP A 88 0.06 -1.42 5.15
C ASP A 88 -1.30 -0.95 4.59
N GLN A 89 -1.70 -1.38 3.38
CA GLN A 89 -3.10 -1.19 2.93
C GLN A 89 -4.06 -1.84 3.92
N CYS A 90 -3.78 -3.07 4.38
CA CYS A 90 -4.57 -3.75 5.39
C CYS A 90 -4.71 -2.92 6.67
N ARG A 91 -3.60 -2.36 7.18
CA ARG A 91 -3.60 -1.43 8.32
C ARG A 91 -4.44 -0.17 8.04
N ALA A 92 -4.26 0.45 6.89
CA ALA A 92 -4.96 1.66 6.50
C ALA A 92 -6.47 1.43 6.33
N TYR A 93 -6.90 0.25 5.90
CA TYR A 93 -8.33 -0.11 5.85
C TYR A 93 -8.91 -0.31 7.26
N ARG A 94 -8.17 -0.94 8.16
CA ARG A 94 -8.55 -1.14 9.56
C ARG A 94 -8.70 0.17 10.34
N GLU A 95 -7.75 1.09 10.17
CA GLU A 95 -7.69 2.36 10.91
C GLU A 95 -8.68 3.42 10.39
N ARG A 96 -9.41 3.13 9.32
CA ARG A 96 -10.45 4.05 8.81
C ARG A 96 -11.63 4.16 9.79
N PRO A 97 -12.18 5.36 9.96
CA PRO A 97 -13.40 5.55 10.74
C PRO A 97 -14.58 4.86 10.06
N ALA A 98 -15.58 4.48 10.86
CA ALA A 98 -16.78 3.81 10.39
C ALA A 98 -17.48 4.65 9.29
N PRO A 99 -17.66 4.11 8.08
CA PRO A 99 -18.35 4.83 7.01
C PRO A 99 -19.84 4.98 7.36
N THR A 100 -20.36 6.20 7.38
CA THR A 100 -21.76 6.49 7.74
C THR A 100 -22.72 6.53 6.56
N HIS A 101 -22.21 6.73 5.34
CA HIS A 101 -23.05 7.01 4.16
C HIS A 101 -22.99 5.95 3.06
N ASN A 102 -22.14 4.91 3.17
CA ASN A 102 -22.03 3.86 2.16
C ASN A 102 -22.11 2.45 2.77
N PRO A 103 -23.18 1.68 2.48
CA PRO A 103 -23.38 0.34 3.03
C PRO A 103 -22.36 -0.69 2.51
N MET A 104 -21.78 -0.49 1.31
CA MET A 104 -20.71 -1.34 0.78
C MET A 104 -19.43 -1.15 1.59
N THR A 105 -19.02 0.11 1.78
CA THR A 105 -17.82 0.46 2.56
C THR A 105 -18.00 0.07 4.03
N MET A 106 -19.22 0.19 4.57
CA MET A 106 -19.56 -0.26 5.92
C MET A 106 -19.40 -1.79 6.07
N ARG A 107 -19.73 -2.58 5.05
CA ARG A 107 -19.48 -4.03 5.03
C ARG A 107 -17.98 -4.34 5.05
N SER A 108 -17.19 -3.71 4.19
CA SER A 108 -15.73 -3.90 4.20
C SER A 108 -15.09 -3.46 5.53
N TRP A 109 -15.58 -2.37 6.14
CA TRP A 109 -15.10 -1.92 7.44
C TRP A 109 -15.43 -2.94 8.55
N ARG A 110 -16.65 -3.48 8.60
CA ARG A 110 -17.01 -4.55 9.53
C ARG A 110 -16.18 -5.82 9.32
N ALA A 111 -15.92 -6.19 8.07
CA ALA A 111 -15.04 -7.32 7.75
C ALA A 111 -13.60 -7.08 8.24
N CYS A 112 -13.09 -5.85 8.17
CA CYS A 112 -11.79 -5.49 8.75
C CYS A 112 -11.79 -5.57 10.29
N GLN A 113 -12.87 -5.15 10.95
CA GLN A 113 -13.00 -5.24 12.41
C GLN A 113 -13.01 -6.71 12.89
N ASN A 114 -13.69 -7.60 12.15
CA ASN A 114 -13.79 -9.02 12.45
C ASN A 114 -12.68 -9.88 11.82
N CYS A 115 -11.66 -9.27 11.23
CA CYS A 115 -10.60 -9.99 10.54
C CYS A 115 -9.70 -10.74 11.56
N PRO A 116 -9.27 -11.99 11.29
CA PRO A 116 -8.32 -12.70 12.16
C PRO A 116 -6.94 -12.01 12.23
N HIS A 117 -6.60 -11.20 11.22
CA HIS A 117 -5.39 -10.37 11.23
C HIS A 117 -5.54 -9.06 12.02
N ASN A 118 -6.69 -8.82 12.66
CA ASN A 118 -6.91 -7.64 13.48
C ASN A 118 -6.44 -7.91 14.94
N PRO A 119 -5.38 -7.25 15.44
CA PRO A 119 -4.88 -7.45 16.81
C PRO A 119 -5.83 -6.94 17.90
N TYR A 120 -6.85 -6.16 17.55
CA TYR A 120 -7.91 -5.74 18.49
C TYR A 120 -9.07 -6.73 18.56
N ASN A 121 -9.11 -7.71 17.66
CA ASN A 121 -10.12 -8.74 17.64
C ASN A 121 -9.64 -9.92 18.50
N THR A 122 -9.67 -9.74 19.82
CA THR A 122 -9.36 -10.78 20.81
C THR A 122 -10.50 -11.80 20.95
N GLN A 123 -10.98 -12.34 19.83
CA GLN A 123 -12.07 -13.32 19.83
C GLN A 123 -11.74 -14.52 18.93
N GLY A 124 -11.38 -15.63 19.58
CA GLY A 124 -11.83 -16.96 19.14
C GLY A 124 -10.80 -17.93 18.55
N ASP A 125 -9.62 -18.05 19.16
CA ASP A 125 -8.84 -19.30 19.06
C ASP A 125 -9.36 -20.23 20.18
N GLU A 126 -10.52 -20.86 19.98
CA GLU A 126 -10.93 -22.04 20.76
C GLU A 126 -11.79 -22.96 19.89
N SER A 127 -11.08 -23.93 19.32
CA SER A 127 -11.45 -25.22 18.68
C SER A 127 -12.90 -25.70 18.73
#